data_AF-A0A7S2H9E9-F1
#
_entry.id   AF-A0A7S2H9E9-F1
#
_cell.length_a   1.000
_cell.length_b   1.000
_cell.length_c   1.000
_cell.angle_alpha   90.00
_cell.angle_beta   90.00
_cell.angle_gamma   90.00
#
_symmetry.space_group_name_H-M   'P 1'
#
loop_
_entity.id
_entity.type
_entity.pdbx_description
1 polymer ?
#
loop_
_entity_poly.entity_id
_entity_poly.type
_entity_poly.pdbx_seq_one_letter_code
_entity_poly.pdbx_strand_id
1 'polypeptide(L)'
;SRDRIRVLGASAVCDDSPEPRPMHPAVDGEGEPSAQPDFSAETYEQWRDVRLWTPGTYQVCWCGSVAGGACRDDEFVLHASTLVVHGPATEEQPQSCITGVVCTVKVRGSGMHEH
;
A
#
# COMPACT_ATOMS: atom_id res chain seq x y z
N SER A 1 0.94 -3.82 -21.27
CA SER A 1 1.75 -4.56 -20.29
C SER A 1 0.89 -5.59 -19.58
N ARG A 2 1.47 -6.67 -19.07
CA ARG A 2 0.82 -7.64 -18.17
C ARG A 2 1.50 -7.66 -16.80
N ASP A 3 2.22 -6.59 -16.50
CA ASP A 3 2.95 -6.48 -15.25
C ASP A 3 1.99 -6.15 -14.11
N ARG A 4 2.42 -6.46 -12.90
CA ARG A 4 1.62 -6.34 -11.67
C ARG A 4 2.50 -5.84 -10.54
N ILE A 5 1.87 -5.15 -9.61
CA ILE A 5 2.49 -4.83 -8.33
C ILE A 5 1.80 -5.57 -7.18
N ARG A 6 2.57 -5.83 -6.14
CA ARG A 6 2.08 -6.34 -4.87
C ARG A 6 2.68 -5.51 -3.74
N VAL A 7 1.81 -5.02 -2.88
CA VAL A 7 2.22 -4.29 -1.68
C VAL A 7 2.32 -5.27 -0.52
N LEU A 8 3.47 -5.28 0.14
CA LEU A 8 3.77 -6.11 1.30
C LEU A 8 4.10 -5.23 2.52
N GLY A 9 4.11 -5.82 3.71
CA GLY A 9 4.48 -5.13 4.95
C GLY A 9 5.96 -4.74 4.98
N ALA A 10 6.33 -3.82 5.88
CA ALA A 10 7.67 -3.24 5.97
C ALA A 10 8.83 -4.26 6.05
N SER A 11 8.61 -5.38 6.75
CA SER A 11 9.60 -6.43 6.98
C SER A 11 9.64 -7.50 5.87
N ALA A 12 8.72 -7.46 4.92
CA ALA A 12 8.71 -8.39 3.81
C ALA A 12 9.81 -8.02 2.80
N VAL A 13 10.30 -9.03 2.07
CA VAL A 13 11.27 -8.86 0.99
C VAL A 13 10.62 -9.34 -0.31
N CYS A 14 10.90 -8.66 -1.41
CA CYS A 14 10.57 -9.15 -2.74
C CYS A 14 11.58 -10.24 -3.08
N ASP A 15 11.19 -11.50 -2.90
CA ASP A 15 12.04 -12.66 -3.14
C ASP A 15 11.21 -13.83 -3.68
N ASP A 16 11.89 -14.88 -4.14
CA ASP A 16 11.29 -16.12 -4.63
C ASP A 16 10.96 -17.06 -3.45
N SER A 17 10.23 -16.56 -2.46
CA SER A 17 9.78 -17.37 -1.33
C SER A 17 8.73 -18.38 -1.80
N PRO A 18 8.84 -19.65 -1.38
CA PRO A 18 7.85 -20.68 -1.71
C PRO A 18 6.49 -20.44 -1.01
N GLU A 19 6.43 -19.54 -0.03
CA GLU A 19 5.18 -19.19 0.63
C GLU A 19 4.46 -18.06 -0.13
N PRO A 20 3.20 -18.28 -0.57
CA PRO A 20 2.40 -17.25 -1.21
C PRO A 20 2.24 -16.06 -0.26
N ARG A 21 2.70 -14.88 -0.69
CA ARG A 21 2.48 -13.64 0.06
C ARG A 21 1.32 -12.88 -0.57
N PRO A 22 0.12 -12.85 0.02
CA PRO A 22 -0.99 -12.09 -0.54
C PRO A 22 -0.72 -10.58 -0.48
N MET A 23 -1.53 -9.80 -1.20
CA MET A 23 -1.56 -8.35 -1.06
C MET A 23 -1.78 -7.98 0.42
N HIS A 24 -1.05 -6.98 0.92
CA HIS A 24 -1.19 -6.54 2.30
C HIS A 24 -2.62 -5.99 2.55
N PRO A 25 -3.30 -6.35 3.65
CA PRO A 25 -4.67 -5.92 3.95
C PRO A 25 -4.84 -4.42 4.20
N ALA A 26 -3.74 -3.66 4.19
CA ALA A 26 -3.79 -2.20 4.27
C ALA A 26 -4.25 -1.57 2.95
N VAL A 27 -4.17 -2.31 1.86
CA VAL A 27 -4.60 -1.87 0.55
C VAL A 27 -6.08 -2.15 0.38
N ASP A 28 -6.84 -1.19 -0.16
CA ASP A 28 -8.29 -1.30 -0.30
C ASP A 28 -8.73 -2.52 -1.12
N GLY A 29 -9.90 -3.06 -0.80
CA GLY A 29 -10.46 -4.26 -1.42
C GLY A 29 -11.26 -4.01 -2.71
N GLU A 30 -11.41 -2.75 -3.13
CA GLU A 30 -12.23 -2.37 -4.30
C GLU A 30 -11.39 -1.97 -5.52
N GLY A 31 -10.16 -1.47 -5.31
CA GLY A 31 -9.15 -1.36 -6.36
C GLY A 31 -8.19 -2.52 -6.18
N GLU A 32 -8.00 -3.37 -7.19
CA GLU A 32 -6.95 -4.40 -7.14
C GLU A 32 -5.64 -3.80 -7.65
N PRO A 33 -4.67 -3.37 -6.82
CA PRO A 33 -3.32 -3.03 -7.30
C PRO A 33 -2.59 -4.24 -7.90
N SER A 34 -3.10 -5.44 -7.64
CA SER A 34 -2.76 -6.68 -8.35
C SER A 34 -3.33 -6.73 -9.78
N ALA A 35 -3.98 -5.67 -10.27
CA ALA A 35 -4.42 -5.53 -11.65
C ALA A 35 -3.30 -4.98 -12.55
N GLN A 36 -3.55 -4.98 -13.85
CA GLN A 36 -2.68 -4.35 -14.83
C GLN A 36 -2.55 -2.85 -14.53
N PRO A 37 -1.42 -2.21 -14.91
CA PRO A 37 -1.31 -0.78 -14.81
C PRO A 37 -2.39 -0.10 -15.66
N ASP A 38 -3.00 0.97 -15.12
CA ASP A 38 -3.95 1.82 -15.85
C ASP A 38 -3.32 2.49 -17.07
N PHE A 39 -2.01 2.75 -16.99
CA PHE A 39 -1.23 3.34 -18.07
C PHE A 39 0.16 2.71 -18.16
N SER A 40 0.59 2.41 -19.37
CA SER A 40 1.90 1.81 -19.66
C SER A 40 2.56 2.61 -20.78
N ALA A 41 3.78 3.08 -20.54
CA ALA A 41 4.64 3.76 -21.48
C ALA A 41 6.01 3.06 -21.56
N GLU A 42 6.86 3.51 -22.47
CA GLU A 42 8.20 2.93 -22.67
C GLU A 42 9.09 3.02 -21.42
N THR A 43 8.88 4.03 -20.58
CA THR A 43 9.75 4.33 -19.43
C THR A 43 9.08 4.18 -18.07
N TYR A 44 7.75 4.02 -18.03
CA TYR A 44 7.03 3.89 -16.77
C TYR A 44 5.70 3.16 -16.93
N GLU A 45 5.25 2.59 -15.83
CA GLU A 45 3.90 2.07 -15.68
C GLU A 45 3.25 2.74 -14.48
N GLN A 46 1.93 2.93 -14.56
CA GLN A 46 1.19 3.67 -13.57
C GLN A 46 -0.05 2.88 -13.16
N TRP A 47 -0.14 2.62 -11.86
CA TRP A 47 -1.36 2.22 -11.18
C TRP A 47 -1.97 3.47 -10.54
N ARG A 48 -3.23 3.73 -10.83
CA ARG A 48 -4.02 4.84 -10.27
C ARG A 48 -4.89 4.32 -9.15
N ASP A 49 -5.34 5.25 -8.32
CA ASP A 49 -6.30 4.98 -7.25
C ASP A 49 -5.87 3.88 -6.26
N VAL A 50 -4.56 3.61 -6.17
CA VAL A 50 -3.99 2.72 -5.17
C VAL A 50 -4.15 3.35 -3.79
N ARG A 51 -5.09 2.83 -3.02
CA ARG A 51 -5.46 3.36 -1.71
C ARG A 51 -4.95 2.47 -0.58
N LEU A 52 -4.23 3.07 0.36
CA LEU A 52 -3.84 2.44 1.62
C LEU A 52 -4.59 3.07 2.78
N TRP A 53 -5.20 2.23 3.61
CA TRP A 53 -6.02 2.63 4.76
C TRP A 53 -5.25 2.65 6.09
N THR A 54 -4.11 2.00 6.13
CA THR A 54 -3.29 1.90 7.34
C THR A 54 -2.00 2.71 7.14
N PRO A 55 -1.67 3.63 8.08
CA PRO A 55 -0.36 4.26 8.08
C PRO A 55 0.75 3.25 8.32
N GLY A 56 1.89 3.44 7.66
CA GLY A 56 3.02 2.54 7.79
C GLY A 56 3.98 2.60 6.62
N THR A 57 5.02 1.77 6.70
CA THR A 57 5.97 1.54 5.61
C THR A 57 5.60 0.26 4.89
N TYR A 58 5.59 0.29 3.57
CA TYR A 58 5.23 -0.83 2.71
C TYR A 58 6.25 -1.03 1.60
N GLN A 59 6.45 -2.29 1.24
CA GLN A 59 7.32 -2.68 0.13
C GLN A 59 6.44 -2.94 -1.10
N VAL A 60 6.81 -2.37 -2.26
CA VAL A 60 6.16 -2.65 -3.53
C VAL A 60 7.03 -3.61 -4.32
N CYS A 61 6.51 -4.81 -4.50
CA CYS A 61 7.13 -5.86 -5.29
C CYS A 61 6.48 -5.92 -6.67
N TRP A 62 7.30 -6.21 -7.67
CA TRP A 62 6.94 -6.21 -9.07
C TRP A 62 7.03 -7.61 -9.64
N CYS A 63 6.05 -7.94 -10.47
CA CYS A 63 6.11 -9.07 -11.38
C CYS A 63 5.99 -8.55 -12.82
N GLY A 64 7.04 -8.81 -13.62
CA GLY A 64 7.07 -8.50 -15.04
C GLY A 64 6.73 -9.74 -15.85
N SER A 65 5.67 -9.69 -16.66
CA SER A 65 5.25 -10.84 -17.47
C SER A 65 6.17 -10.98 -18.70
N VAL A 66 7.29 -11.70 -18.55
CA VAL A 66 8.28 -11.87 -19.63
C VAL A 66 7.81 -12.87 -20.72
N ALA A 67 6.77 -13.69 -20.46
CA ALA A 67 6.36 -14.77 -21.37
C ALA A 67 4.84 -14.92 -21.54
N GLY A 68 4.07 -13.85 -21.41
CA GLY A 68 2.62 -13.85 -21.67
C GLY A 68 1.75 -14.57 -20.62
N GLY A 69 2.34 -15.07 -19.52
CA GLY A 69 1.61 -15.58 -18.36
C GLY A 69 1.03 -14.46 -17.48
N ALA A 70 0.00 -14.77 -16.70
CA ALA A 70 -0.37 -13.91 -15.57
C ALA A 70 0.61 -14.15 -14.42
N CYS A 71 0.96 -13.08 -13.70
CA CYS A 71 1.81 -13.15 -12.51
C CYS A 71 1.24 -14.13 -11.49
N ARG A 72 2.03 -15.13 -11.12
CA ARG A 72 1.74 -16.03 -10.00
C ARG A 72 2.15 -15.43 -8.68
N ASP A 73 1.69 -16.02 -7.58
CA ASP A 73 1.93 -15.49 -6.24
C ASP A 73 3.40 -15.47 -5.82
N ASP A 74 4.23 -16.34 -6.41
CA ASP A 74 5.67 -16.46 -6.23
C ASP A 74 6.50 -15.57 -7.18
N GLU A 75 5.88 -14.94 -8.18
CA GLU A 75 6.60 -14.20 -9.24
C GLU A 75 6.87 -12.71 -8.90
N PHE A 76 6.55 -12.26 -7.68
CA PHE A 76 6.75 -10.88 -7.19
C PHE A 76 8.13 -10.68 -6.54
N VAL A 77 9.19 -10.96 -7.31
CA VAL A 77 10.57 -11.06 -6.80
C VAL A 77 11.38 -9.77 -6.90
N LEU A 78 10.91 -8.77 -7.66
CA LEU A 78 11.66 -7.53 -7.88
C LEU A 78 11.16 -6.41 -6.97
N HIS A 79 12.05 -5.77 -6.20
CA HIS A 79 11.69 -4.58 -5.45
C HIS A 79 11.58 -3.36 -6.37
N ALA A 80 10.38 -2.79 -6.47
CA ALA A 80 10.11 -1.62 -7.30
C ALA A 80 10.18 -0.31 -6.51
N SER A 81 9.63 -0.28 -5.29
CA SER A 81 9.60 0.94 -4.46
C SER A 81 9.27 0.68 -3.00
N THR A 82 9.53 1.67 -2.15
CA THR A 82 9.07 1.73 -0.76
C THR A 82 8.05 2.85 -0.61
N LEU A 83 6.87 2.54 -0.08
CA LEU A 83 5.83 3.52 0.24
C LEU A 83 5.87 3.85 1.73
N VAL A 84 5.77 5.14 2.06
CA VAL A 84 5.54 5.60 3.44
C VAL A 84 4.19 6.28 3.47
N VAL A 85 3.21 5.60 4.08
CA VAL A 85 1.84 6.10 4.22
C VAL A 85 1.74 6.78 5.57
N HIS A 86 1.50 8.09 5.54
CA HIS A 86 1.20 8.86 6.74
C HIS A 86 -0.31 8.92 6.96
N GLY A 87 -0.71 9.09 8.22
CA GLY A 87 -2.09 9.38 8.59
C GLY A 87 -2.15 10.17 9.89
N PRO A 88 -3.25 10.07 10.65
CA PRO A 88 -3.28 10.53 12.02
C PRO A 88 -2.06 9.99 12.77
N ALA A 89 -1.34 10.87 13.46
CA ALA A 89 -0.19 10.48 14.27
C ALA A 89 -0.70 9.56 15.39
N THR A 90 -0.20 8.32 15.40
CA THR A 90 -0.52 7.28 16.39
C THR A 90 0.26 7.42 17.69
N GLU A 91 1.30 8.27 17.70
CA GLU A 91 1.99 8.69 18.91
C GLU A 91 0.99 9.29 19.91
N GLU A 92 1.20 9.06 21.21
CA GLU A 92 0.28 9.43 22.28
C GLU A 92 -0.21 10.89 22.15
N GLN A 93 -1.47 11.04 21.74
CA GLN A 93 -2.21 12.29 21.83
C GLN A 93 -3.22 12.13 22.97
N PRO A 94 -2.79 12.06 24.24
CA PRO A 94 -3.71 11.83 25.34
C PRO A 94 -4.71 12.99 25.39
N GLN A 95 -5.99 12.65 25.22
CA GLN A 95 -7.10 13.58 25.35
C GLN A 95 -8.05 13.01 26.39
N SER A 96 -8.37 13.80 27.40
CA SER A 96 -9.32 13.42 28.44
C SER A 96 -10.60 14.23 28.25
N CYS A 97 -11.71 13.53 28.14
CA CYS A 97 -13.04 14.12 28.21
C CYS A 97 -13.76 13.63 29.45
N ILE A 98 -14.66 14.45 29.99
CA ILE A 98 -15.46 14.13 31.17
C ILE A 98 -16.91 13.93 30.73
N THR A 99 -17.57 12.90 31.26
CA THR A 99 -18.98 12.59 30.94
C THR A 99 -19.89 13.80 31.17
N GLY A 100 -20.66 14.16 30.14
CA GLY A 100 -21.64 15.26 30.19
C GLY A 100 -21.08 16.65 29.88
N VAL A 101 -19.78 16.79 29.60
CA VAL A 101 -19.14 18.06 29.25
C VAL A 101 -18.76 18.07 27.77
N VAL A 102 -19.11 19.16 27.06
CA VAL A 102 -18.64 19.37 25.68
C VAL A 102 -17.12 19.48 25.68
N CYS A 103 -16.44 18.61 24.93
CA CYS A 103 -15.00 18.64 24.78
C CYS A 103 -14.59 18.75 23.30
N THR A 104 -13.38 19.25 23.06
CA THR A 104 -12.79 19.34 21.72
C THR A 104 -11.81 18.19 21.52
N VAL A 105 -12.05 17.36 20.51
CA VAL A 105 -11.11 16.33 20.04
C VAL A 105 -10.17 16.96 19.03
N LYS A 106 -8.87 16.88 19.28
CA LYS A 106 -7.83 17.38 18.36
C LYS A 106 -7.01 16.21 17.84
N VAL A 107 -7.19 15.86 16.57
CA VAL A 107 -6.34 14.88 15.89
C VAL A 107 -5.15 15.63 15.28
N ARG A 108 -3.93 15.09 15.47
CA ARG A 108 -2.70 15.47 14.78
C ARG A 108 -2.31 14.37 13.80
N GLY A 109 -1.61 14.71 12.73
CA GLY A 109 -1.19 13.80 11.67
C GLY A 109 -0.70 14.56 10.45
N SER A 110 -0.24 13.84 9.44
CA SER A 110 0.12 14.41 8.13
C SER A 110 -1.06 14.26 7.16
N GLY A 111 -1.27 15.23 6.27
CA GLY A 111 -2.33 15.17 5.25
C GLY A 111 -3.75 15.51 5.73
N MET A 112 -3.93 16.02 6.96
CA MET A 112 -5.26 16.30 7.54
C MET A 112 -5.98 17.55 7.01
N HIS A 113 -5.43 18.25 6.01
CA HIS A 113 -6.05 19.44 5.40
C HIS A 113 -6.41 19.23 3.93
N GLU A 114 -6.22 18.01 3.42
CA GLU A 114 -6.38 17.69 2.00
C GLU A 114 -7.42 16.58 1.83
N HIS A 115 -8.69 16.97 1.89
CA HIS A 115 -9.84 16.23 1.38
C HIS A 115 -10.85 17.22 0.78
#